data_AF-A0A9E4NNK9-F1
#
_entry.id   AF-A0A9E4NNK9-F1
#
_cell.length_a   1.000
_cell.length_b   1.000
_cell.length_c   1.000
_cell.angle_alpha   90.00
_cell.angle_beta   90.00
_cell.angle_gamma   90.00
#
_symmetry.space_group_name_H-M   'P 1'
#
loop_
_entity.id
_entity.type
_entity.pdbx_description
1 polymer ?
#
loop_
_entity_poly.entity_id
_entity_poly.type
_entity_poly.pdbx_seq_one_letter_code
_entity_poly.pdbx_strand_id
1 'polypeptide(L)'
;LAIVVFAFSAVSIPMLMDRPVSFISAMRTSLAAVRYNLVSMLLWGGMLVTIIYACFMTAFLGFIIGFPLAAHGTWHAYRDLVTVREHPLE
;
A
#
# COMPACT_ATOMS: atom_id res chain seq x y z
N LEU A 1 4.44 -16.06 4.05
CA LEU A 1 3.15 -15.70 3.40
C LEU A 1 2.89 -14.19 3.44
N ALA A 2 2.86 -13.55 4.61
CA ALA A 2 2.52 -12.12 4.75
C ALA A 2 3.32 -11.18 3.83
N ILE A 3 4.64 -11.33 3.75
CA ILE A 3 5.50 -10.51 2.87
C ILE A 3 5.13 -10.68 1.39
N VAL A 4 4.83 -11.92 0.96
CA VAL A 4 4.45 -12.21 -0.43
C VAL A 4 3.11 -11.55 -0.75
N VAL A 5 2.11 -11.72 0.11
CA VAL A 5 0.79 -11.09 -0.05
C VAL A 5 0.92 -9.57 -0.09
N PHE A 6 1.67 -9.00 0.85
CA PHE A 6 1.93 -7.55 0.91
C PHE A 6 2.62 -7.06 -0.36
N ALA A 7 3.64 -7.77 -0.85
CA ALA A 7 4.35 -7.40 -2.07
C ALA A 7 3.45 -7.40 -3.32
N PHE A 8 2.43 -8.25 -3.35
CA PHE A 8 1.44 -8.26 -4.43
C PHE A 8 0.32 -7.23 -4.27
N SER A 9 -0.12 -6.92 -3.05
CA SER A 9 -1.34 -6.12 -2.84
C SER A 9 -1.11 -4.66 -2.50
N ALA A 10 0.02 -4.30 -1.86
CA ALA A 10 0.24 -3.00 -1.22
C ALA A 10 0.01 -1.81 -2.17
N VAL A 11 0.38 -1.96 -3.45
CA VAL A 11 0.27 -0.90 -4.47
C VAL A 11 -0.79 -1.26 -5.53
N SER A 12 -1.15 -2.53 -5.67
CA SER A 12 -2.03 -2.99 -6.76
C SER A 12 -3.46 -2.46 -6.65
N ILE A 13 -4.06 -2.51 -5.45
CA ILE A 13 -5.43 -2.02 -5.23
C ILE A 13 -5.56 -0.52 -5.48
N PRO A 14 -4.75 0.36 -4.84
CA PRO A 14 -4.86 1.79 -5.10
C PRO A 14 -4.58 2.13 -6.56
N MET A 15 -3.63 1.45 -7.22
CA MET A 15 -3.34 1.66 -8.63
C MET A 15 -4.50 1.28 -9.56
N LEU A 16 -5.23 0.21 -9.24
CA LEU A 16 -6.42 -0.22 -10.00
C LEU A 16 -7.61 0.73 -9.79
N MET A 17 -7.70 1.37 -8.63
CA MET A 17 -8.73 2.39 -8.36
C MET A 17 -8.40 3.74 -8.98
N ASP A 18 -7.12 4.12 -8.98
CA ASP A 18 -6.64 5.41 -9.46
C ASP A 18 -6.48 5.44 -10.99
N ARG A 19 -6.17 4.31 -11.64
CA ARG A 19 -5.81 4.26 -13.07
C ARG A 19 -6.49 3.11 -13.81
N PRO A 20 -6.82 3.31 -15.11
CA PRO A 20 -7.35 2.24 -15.96
C PRO A 20 -6.22 1.30 -16.41
N VAL A 21 -5.67 0.51 -15.49
CA VAL A 21 -4.61 -0.47 -15.75
C VAL A 21 -5.10 -1.90 -15.54
N SER A 22 -4.46 -2.88 -16.19
CA SER A 22 -4.77 -4.29 -15.96
C SER A 22 -4.21 -4.78 -14.63
N PHE A 23 -4.88 -5.77 -14.01
CA PHE A 23 -4.46 -6.37 -12.74
C PHE A 23 -3.01 -6.89 -12.77
N ILE A 24 -2.60 -7.52 -13.87
CA ILE A 24 -1.23 -8.05 -14.02
C ILE A 24 -0.20 -6.92 -14.03
N SER A 25 -0.50 -5.79 -14.69
CA SER A 25 0.38 -4.62 -14.71
C SER A 25 0.50 -3.98 -13.32
N ALA A 26 -0.62 -3.86 -12.60
CA ALA A 26 -0.62 -3.36 -11.22
C ALA A 26 0.21 -4.26 -10.29
N MET A 27 0.04 -5.58 -10.41
CA MET A 27 0.78 -6.58 -9.65
C MET A 27 2.29 -6.51 -9.89
N ARG A 28 2.72 -6.41 -11.15
CA ARG A 28 4.14 -6.23 -11.50
C ARG A 28 4.72 -4.93 -10.93
N THR A 29 3.91 -3.87 -10.91
CA THR A 29 4.29 -2.57 -10.36
C THR A 29 4.44 -2.64 -8.84
N SER A 30 3.54 -3.32 -8.15
CA SER A 30 3.64 -3.57 -6.70
C SER A 30 4.91 -4.34 -6.36
N LEU A 31 5.21 -5.40 -7.11
CA LEU A 31 6.43 -6.19 -6.90
C LEU A 31 7.70 -5.37 -7.13
N ALA A 32 7.70 -4.51 -8.16
CA ALA A 32 8.80 -3.59 -8.42
C ALA A 32 8.95 -2.55 -7.29
N ALA A 33 7.84 -1.96 -6.83
CA ALA A 33 7.84 -0.98 -5.75
C ALA A 33 8.43 -1.56 -4.46
N VAL A 34 8.06 -2.80 -4.10
CA VAL A 34 8.64 -3.49 -2.93
C VAL A 34 10.12 -3.82 -3.12
N ARG A 35 10.52 -4.28 -4.30
CA ARG A 35 11.91 -4.65 -4.57
C ARG A 35 12.85 -3.45 -4.56
N TYR A 36 12.43 -2.31 -5.11
CA TYR A 36 13.26 -1.10 -5.17
C TYR A 36 13.25 -0.28 -3.86
N ASN A 37 12.20 -0.40 -3.04
CA ASN A 37 12.04 0.38 -1.80
C ASN A 37 11.85 -0.52 -0.57
N LEU A 38 12.68 -1.55 -0.45
CA LEU A 38 12.50 -2.61 0.54
C LEU A 38 12.43 -2.08 1.98
N VAL A 39 13.30 -1.14 2.34
CA VAL A 39 13.34 -0.55 3.69
C VAL A 39 12.05 0.20 4.00
N SER A 40 11.65 1.14 3.14
CA SER A 40 10.42 1.91 3.32
C SER A 40 9.19 1.03 3.38
N MET A 41 9.17 -0.04 2.58
CA MET A 41 8.07 -1.00 2.52
C MET A 41 7.96 -1.89 3.74
N LEU A 42 9.10 -2.31 4.31
CA LEU A 42 9.12 -3.04 5.57
C LEU A 42 8.71 -2.15 6.74
N LEU A 43 9.15 -0.89 6.76
CA LEU A 43 8.71 0.08 7.77
C LEU A 43 7.20 0.32 7.68
N TRP A 44 6.67 0.53 6.48
CA TRP A 44 5.24 0.72 6.27
C TRP A 44 4.44 -0.53 6.64
N GLY A 45 4.85 -1.72 6.19
CA GLY A 45 4.23 -2.98 6.58
C GLY A 45 4.26 -3.21 8.09
N GLY A 46 5.36 -2.85 8.75
CA GLY A 46 5.48 -2.86 10.21
C GLY A 46 4.48 -1.93 10.88
N MET A 47 4.35 -0.69 10.41
CA MET A 47 3.36 0.28 10.93
C MET A 47 1.93 -0.25 10.82
N LEU A 48 1.56 -0.87 9.69
CA LEU A 48 0.23 -1.48 9.53
C LEU A 48 -0.01 -2.57 10.58
N VAL A 49 0.97 -3.45 10.81
CA VAL A 49 0.88 -4.48 11.85
C VAL A 49 0.71 -3.86 13.23
N THR A 50 1.49 -2.81 13.56
CA THR A 50 1.39 -2.10 14.84
C THR A 50 0.03 -1.43 15.03
N ILE A 51 -0.49 -0.75 14.00
CA ILE A 51 -1.81 -0.10 14.05
C ILE A 51 -2.90 -1.14 14.30
N ILE A 52 -2.90 -2.23 13.52
CA ILE A 52 -3.91 -3.29 13.63
C ILE A 52 -3.82 -3.95 15.02
N TYR A 53 -2.61 -4.23 15.51
CA TYR A 53 -2.41 -4.79 16.84
C TYR A 53 -2.92 -3.86 17.94
N ALA A 54 -2.67 -2.55 17.85
CA ALA A 54 -3.20 -1.56 18.79
C ALA A 54 -4.74 -1.48 18.73
N CYS A 55 -5.35 -1.64 17.55
CA CYS A 55 -6.80 -1.72 17.42
C CYS A 55 -7.38 -2.95 18.14
N PHE A 56 -6.72 -4.10 18.08
CA PHE A 56 -7.12 -5.28 18.84
C PHE A 56 -7.02 -5.05 20.36
N MET A 57 -5.98 -4.38 20.84
CA MET A 57 -5.81 -4.08 22.27
C MET A 57 -6.91 -3.18 22.83
N THR A 58 -7.54 -2.36 22.00
CA THR A 58 -8.66 -1.48 22.37
C THR A 58 -10.04 -2.13 22.19
N ALA A 59 -10.11 -3.47 22.18
CA ALA A 59 -11.32 -4.24 21.92
C ALA A 59 -12.03 -3.80 20.62
N PHE A 60 -11.24 -3.62 19.55
CA PHE A 60 -11.68 -3.21 18.22
C PHE A 60 -12.18 -1.76 18.07
N LEU A 61 -12.34 -0.99 19.16
CA LEU A 61 -12.76 0.41 19.07
C LEU A 61 -11.72 1.28 18.31
N GLY A 62 -10.44 0.94 18.43
CA GLY A 62 -9.36 1.64 17.73
C GLY A 62 -9.47 1.60 16.20
N PHE A 63 -10.24 0.67 15.62
CA PHE A 63 -10.43 0.59 14.18
C PHE A 63 -11.12 1.82 13.58
N ILE A 64 -11.91 2.56 14.37
CA ILE A 64 -12.55 3.82 13.93
C ILE A 64 -11.49 4.81 13.43
N ILE A 65 -10.31 4.84 14.07
CA ILE A 65 -9.19 5.72 13.71
C ILE A 65 -8.14 4.96 12.91
N GLY A 66 -7.90 3.70 13.26
CA GLY A 66 -6.88 2.85 12.65
C GLY A 66 -7.13 2.60 11.17
N PHE A 67 -8.38 2.36 10.75
CA PHE A 67 -8.70 2.17 9.34
C PHE A 67 -8.45 3.43 8.49
N PRO A 68 -8.99 4.62 8.85
CA PRO A 68 -8.66 5.85 8.14
C PRO A 68 -7.16 6.13 8.07
N LEU A 69 -6.44 5.93 9.18
CA LEU A 69 -5.00 6.18 9.24
C LEU A 69 -4.21 5.22 8.34
N ALA A 70 -4.53 3.92 8.39
CA ALA A 70 -3.92 2.92 7.54
C ALA A 70 -4.22 3.15 6.04
N ALA A 71 -5.46 3.50 5.72
CA ALA A 71 -5.87 3.82 4.35
C ALA A 71 -5.16 5.07 3.82
N HIS A 72 -5.13 6.15 4.60
CA HIS A 72 -4.45 7.39 4.24
C HIS A 72 -2.95 7.17 4.04
N GLY A 73 -2.28 6.48 4.97
CA GLY A 73 -0.85 6.17 4.82
C GLY A 73 -0.56 5.26 3.62
N THR A 74 -1.44 4.30 3.31
CA THR A 74 -1.30 3.45 2.11
C THR A 74 -1.41 4.28 0.83
N TRP A 75 -2.33 5.24 0.80
CA TRP A 75 -2.49 6.15 -0.35
C TRP A 75 -1.25 7.03 -0.56
N HIS A 76 -0.68 7.57 0.52
CA HIS A 76 0.56 8.34 0.45
C HIS A 76 1.74 7.48 0.00
N ALA A 77 1.92 6.30 0.59
CA ALA A 77 2.93 5.36 0.14
C ALA A 77 2.76 5.05 -1.37
N TYR A 78 1.55 4.71 -1.82
CA TYR A 78 1.25 4.48 -3.23
C TYR A 78 1.69 5.66 -4.12
N ARG A 79 1.33 6.89 -3.76
CA ARG A 79 1.65 8.09 -4.54
C ARG A 79 3.14 8.39 -4.58
N ASP A 80 3.85 8.17 -3.48
CA ASP A 80 5.30 8.41 -3.42
C ASP A 80 6.09 7.35 -4.20
N LEU A 81 5.61 6.11 -4.19
CA LEU A 81 6.27 4.98 -4.83
C LEU A 81 5.99 4.89 -6.33
N VAL A 82 4.79 5.28 -6.74
CA VAL A 82 4.34 5.24 -8.14
C VAL A 82 4.33 6.66 -8.66
N THR A 83 5.48 7.11 -9.16
CA THR A 83 5.57 8.40 -9.83
C THR A 83 4.56 8.45 -10.98
N VAL A 84 3.76 9.51 -10.99
CA VAL A 84 2.90 9.83 -12.12
C VAL A 84 3.83 10.05 -13.30
N ARG A 85 3.96 9.06 -14.17
CA ARG A 85 4.41 9.33 -15.53
C ARG A 85 3.26 10.08 -16.17
N GLU A 86 3.29 11.41 -16.03
CA GLU A 86 2.56 12.29 -16.93
C GLU A 86 2.98 11.82 -18.31
N HIS A 87 2.08 11.16 -19.03
CA HIS A 87 2.33 10.81 -20.41
C HIS A 87 2.06 12.10 -21.18
N PRO A 88 3.09 12.84 -21.62
CA PRO A 88 2.89 14.01 -22.44
C PRO A 88 2.77 13.48 -23.86
N LEU A 89 1.58 13.03 -24.27
CA LEU A 89 1.27 12.87 -25.69
C LEU A 89 -0.21 13.25 -25.88
N GLU A 90 -0.40 14.35 -26.60
CA GLU A 90 -1.20 14.41 -27.85
C GLU A 90 -2.49 13.58 -27.89
#